data_AF-A0A7C2ZJT3-F1
#
_entry.id   AF-A0A7C2ZJT3-F1
#
_cell.length_a   1.000
_cell.length_b   1.000
_cell.length_c   1.000
_cell.angle_alpha   90.00
_cell.angle_beta   90.00
_cell.angle_gamma   90.00
#
_symmetry.space_group_name_H-M   'P 1'
#
loop_
_entity.id
_entity.type
_entity.pdbx_description
1 polymer ?
#
loop_
_entity_poly.entity_id
_entity_poly.type
_entity_poly.pdbx_seq_one_letter_code
_entity_poly.pdbx_strand_id
1 'polypeptide(L)'
;MGWVRGPGMELVAFYQGWYGERIIKHLREQAPDWAIWAIKLRKGLPSLPDEETDLLAQEVMKELPREAVGADLALFLHEEPGASLLMPEVARRAEVRALICPADDYRVLPRGLELQLSEELMSVGLLFSFPRPFCSLSRGPGPIGDFAERFGRPELIVELDGHEIRSVRVLRGAPCGSTHYMARR
;
A
#
# COMPACT_ATOMS: atom_id res chain seq x y z
N MET A 1 21.58 7.05 21.08
CA MET A 1 21.50 5.58 21.12
C MET A 1 20.90 5.15 19.79
N GLY A 2 21.75 4.80 18.84
CA GLY A 2 21.34 4.56 17.45
C GLY A 2 20.66 3.20 17.32
N TRP A 3 19.39 3.20 16.93
CA TRP A 3 18.69 2.00 16.53
C TRP A 3 19.22 1.59 15.15
N VAL A 4 19.88 0.43 15.08
CA VAL A 4 20.24 -0.20 13.81
C VAL A 4 18.97 -0.83 13.26
N ARG A 5 18.37 -0.21 12.22
CA ARG A 5 17.22 -0.78 11.51
C ARG A 5 17.60 -2.16 10.95
N GLY A 6 16.79 -3.17 11.22
CA GLY A 6 16.97 -4.52 10.66
C GLY A 6 16.76 -4.55 9.14
N PRO A 7 17.09 -5.65 8.45
CA PRO A 7 17.11 -5.72 6.97
C PRO A 7 15.73 -5.81 6.30
N GLY A 8 14.64 -5.49 7.00
CA GLY A 8 13.26 -5.59 6.49
C GLY A 8 12.56 -4.24 6.44
N MET A 9 11.55 -4.11 5.58
CA MET A 9 10.74 -2.90 5.47
C MET A 9 9.77 -2.78 6.65
N GLU A 10 9.62 -1.56 7.17
CA GLU A 10 8.54 -1.18 8.08
C GLU A 10 7.36 -0.63 7.27
N LEU A 11 6.21 -1.33 7.31
CA LEU A 11 5.02 -1.00 6.52
C LEU A 11 3.80 -0.88 7.42
N VAL A 12 3.06 0.22 7.31
CA VAL A 12 1.73 0.37 7.90
C VAL A 12 0.67 0.35 6.81
N ALA A 13 -0.28 -0.58 6.91
CA ALA A 13 -1.40 -0.66 5.99
C ALA A 13 -2.66 -0.05 6.61
N PHE A 14 -3.22 0.97 5.96
CA PHE A 14 -4.54 1.51 6.29
C PHE A 14 -5.55 0.93 5.30
N TYR A 15 -6.53 0.17 5.77
CA TYR A 15 -7.34 -0.64 4.85
C TYR A 15 -8.83 -0.64 5.17
N GLN A 16 -9.62 -0.85 4.11
CA GLN A 16 -11.05 -1.12 4.20
C GLN A 16 -11.38 -2.49 3.59
N GLY A 17 -12.40 -3.13 4.16
CA GLY A 17 -13.00 -4.34 3.63
C GLY A 17 -12.06 -5.55 3.49
N TRP A 18 -12.54 -6.55 2.75
CA TRP A 18 -11.89 -7.84 2.61
C TRP A 18 -10.75 -7.82 1.57
N TYR A 19 -10.83 -6.92 0.59
CA TYR A 19 -9.78 -6.80 -0.42
C TYR A 19 -8.46 -6.36 0.22
N GLY A 20 -8.50 -5.34 1.09
CA GLY A 20 -7.34 -4.90 1.84
C GLY A 20 -6.79 -5.98 2.78
N GLU A 21 -7.67 -6.67 3.52
CA GLU A 21 -7.29 -7.76 4.42
C GLU A 21 -6.53 -8.87 3.70
N ARG A 22 -6.99 -9.25 2.51
CA ARG A 22 -6.32 -10.26 1.68
C ARG A 22 -4.93 -9.84 1.21
N ILE A 23 -4.79 -8.59 0.77
CA ILE A 23 -3.48 -8.06 0.35
C ILE A 23 -2.53 -8.13 1.54
N ILE A 24 -2.93 -7.62 2.71
CA ILE A 24 -2.09 -7.61 3.91
C ILE A 24 -1.69 -9.04 4.32
N LYS A 25 -2.64 -9.99 4.29
CA LYS A 25 -2.35 -11.41 4.54
C LYS A 25 -1.30 -11.93 3.57
N HIS A 26 -1.45 -11.65 2.27
CA HIS A 26 -0.51 -12.09 1.26
C HIS A 26 0.89 -11.48 1.46
N LEU A 27 0.97 -10.18 1.75
CA LEU A 27 2.24 -9.50 2.01
C LEU A 27 2.95 -10.14 3.21
N ARG A 28 2.26 -10.41 4.31
CA ARG A 28 2.82 -11.10 5.49
C ARG A 28 3.32 -12.51 5.19
N GLU A 29 2.60 -13.25 4.34
CA GLU A 29 3.01 -14.60 3.93
C GLU A 29 4.27 -14.58 3.03
N GLN A 30 4.43 -13.58 2.16
CA GLN A 30 5.53 -13.52 1.20
C GLN A 30 6.73 -12.69 1.69
N ALA A 31 6.54 -11.83 2.68
CA ALA A 31 7.56 -11.00 3.31
C ALA A 31 7.53 -11.15 4.85
N PRO A 32 7.87 -12.35 5.39
CA PRO A 32 7.90 -12.58 6.83
C PRO A 32 9.02 -11.79 7.54
N ASP A 33 9.98 -11.27 6.78
CA ASP A 33 11.06 -10.38 7.24
C ASP A 33 10.64 -8.92 7.38
N TRP A 34 9.43 -8.52 6.92
CA TRP A 34 8.91 -7.16 7.05
C TRP A 34 8.07 -6.99 8.32
N ALA A 35 8.15 -5.81 8.94
CA ALA A 35 7.24 -5.42 10.01
C ALA A 35 5.99 -4.79 9.39
N ILE A 36 4.85 -5.50 9.43
CA ILE A 36 3.60 -5.08 8.78
C ILE A 36 2.50 -4.84 9.82
N TRP A 37 2.22 -3.56 10.11
CA TRP A 37 1.05 -3.15 10.90
C TRP A 37 -0.17 -2.94 10.01
N ALA A 38 -1.37 -3.15 10.56
CA ALA A 38 -2.62 -3.05 9.82
C ALA A 38 -3.67 -2.32 10.64
N ILE A 39 -4.13 -1.18 10.14
CA ILE A 39 -5.14 -0.32 10.76
C ILE A 39 -6.39 -0.36 9.89
N LYS A 40 -7.48 -0.89 10.45
CA LYS A 40 -8.74 -0.98 9.73
C LYS A 40 -9.47 0.35 9.82
N LEU A 41 -9.75 0.97 8.68
CA LEU A 41 -10.55 2.17 8.60
C LEU A 41 -12.05 1.81 8.60
N ARG A 42 -12.86 2.65 9.25
CA ARG A 42 -14.32 2.54 9.15
C ARG A 42 -14.79 2.84 7.71
N LYS A 43 -15.96 2.33 7.35
CA LYS A 43 -16.64 2.63 6.08
C LYS A 43 -17.63 3.78 6.27
N GLY A 44 -18.11 4.36 5.17
CA GLY A 44 -19.06 5.46 5.18
C GLY A 44 -18.42 6.78 5.60
N LEU A 45 -17.12 6.95 5.30
CA LEU A 45 -16.44 8.22 5.50
C LEU A 45 -17.02 9.25 4.51
N PRO A 46 -17.60 10.37 5.00
CA PRO A 46 -18.16 11.38 4.11
C PRO A 46 -17.03 12.17 3.41
N SER A 47 -17.40 12.93 2.38
CA SER A 47 -16.58 14.07 1.97
C SER A 47 -16.78 15.16 3.02
N LEU A 48 -15.74 15.46 3.79
CA LEU A 48 -15.86 16.30 4.98
C LEU A 48 -15.05 17.60 4.84
N PRO A 49 -15.48 18.69 5.51
CA PRO A 49 -14.64 19.87 5.70
C PRO A 49 -13.32 19.52 6.41
N ASP A 50 -12.29 20.35 6.25
CA ASP A 50 -10.93 20.11 6.75
C ASP A 50 -10.88 19.84 8.28
N GLU A 51 -11.67 20.57 9.08
CA GLU A 51 -11.71 20.39 10.55
C GLU A 51 -12.18 19.00 10.98
N GLU A 52 -13.10 18.39 10.22
CA GLU A 52 -13.60 17.06 10.51
C GLU A 52 -12.65 15.96 10.00
N THR A 53 -11.92 16.23 8.90
CA THR A 53 -10.81 15.39 8.42
C THR A 53 -9.73 15.25 9.49
N ASP A 54 -9.38 16.35 10.17
CA ASP A 54 -8.39 16.38 11.24
C ASP A 54 -8.79 15.51 12.44
N LEU A 55 -10.05 15.58 12.88
CA LEU A 55 -10.57 14.77 13.98
C LEU A 55 -10.52 13.29 13.65
N LEU A 56 -10.93 12.91 12.43
CA LEU A 56 -10.91 11.52 12.00
C LEU A 56 -9.50 10.97 11.85
N ALA A 57 -8.57 11.78 11.32
CA ALA A 57 -7.17 11.39 11.27
C ALA A 57 -6.62 11.16 12.68
N GLN A 58 -6.95 12.02 13.65
CA GLN A 58 -6.55 11.78 15.06
C GLN A 58 -7.13 10.49 15.63
N GLU A 59 -8.36 10.12 15.29
CA GLU A 59 -8.94 8.83 15.68
C GLU A 59 -8.16 7.66 15.08
N VAL A 60 -7.85 7.70 13.79
CA VAL A 60 -7.01 6.68 13.13
C VAL A 60 -5.64 6.57 13.81
N MET A 61 -5.04 7.69 14.18
CA MET A 61 -3.73 7.73 14.84
C MET A 61 -3.73 7.13 16.25
N LYS A 62 -4.86 7.09 16.95
CA LYS A 62 -4.96 6.41 18.27
C LYS A 62 -4.79 4.90 18.15
N GLU A 63 -5.20 4.33 17.02
CA GLU A 63 -5.05 2.90 16.73
C GLU A 63 -3.65 2.55 16.21
N LEU A 64 -2.85 3.55 15.81
CA LEU A 64 -1.51 3.33 15.28
C LEU A 64 -0.53 2.96 16.42
N PRO A 65 0.12 1.78 16.36
CA PRO A 65 1.17 1.42 17.30
C PRO A 65 2.32 2.43 17.25
N ARG A 66 2.97 2.70 18.39
CA ARG A 66 4.08 3.66 18.46
C ARG A 66 5.26 3.24 17.59
N GLU A 67 5.46 1.95 17.44
CA GLU A 67 6.50 1.34 16.60
C GLU A 67 6.25 1.53 15.10
N ALA A 68 5.00 1.82 14.71
CA ALA A 68 4.61 2.05 13.32
C ALA A 68 4.74 3.52 12.89
N VAL A 69 4.96 4.44 13.85
CA VAL A 69 5.26 5.85 13.55
C VAL A 69 6.66 5.94 12.95
N GLY A 70 6.81 6.66 11.84
CA GLY A 70 8.08 6.74 11.12
C GLY A 70 8.37 5.55 10.20
N ALA A 71 7.36 4.70 9.96
CA ALA A 71 7.47 3.55 9.06
C ALA A 71 7.94 3.97 7.66
N ASP A 72 8.60 3.05 6.95
CA ASP A 72 9.13 3.32 5.62
C ASP A 72 8.03 3.58 4.59
N LEU A 73 6.91 2.86 4.71
CA LEU A 73 5.84 2.90 3.73
C LEU A 73 4.46 2.83 4.39
N ALA A 74 3.58 3.76 4.01
CA ALA A 74 2.14 3.61 4.21
C ALA A 74 1.48 2.97 2.97
N LEU A 75 0.71 1.91 3.17
CA LEU A 75 -0.10 1.29 2.13
C LEU A 75 -1.58 1.57 2.39
N PHE A 76 -2.19 2.40 1.55
CA PHE A 76 -3.59 2.79 1.66
C PHE A 76 -4.46 1.94 0.72
N LEU A 77 -5.29 1.06 1.30
CA LEU A 77 -6.15 0.09 0.60
C LEU A 77 -7.61 0.46 0.80
N HIS A 78 -8.05 1.51 0.10
CA HIS A 78 -9.38 2.09 0.26
C HIS A 78 -10.44 1.42 -0.62
N GLU A 79 -11.69 1.49 -0.17
CA GLU A 79 -12.88 1.06 -0.91
C GLU A 79 -13.88 2.21 -1.15
N GLU A 80 -13.57 3.44 -0.71
CA GLU A 80 -14.39 4.64 -0.93
C GLU A 80 -13.57 5.94 -0.99
N PRO A 81 -14.05 7.00 -1.67
CA PRO A 81 -13.36 8.30 -1.75
C PRO A 81 -13.08 8.97 -0.41
N GLY A 82 -13.99 8.85 0.56
CA GLY A 82 -13.83 9.47 1.88
C GLY A 82 -12.59 8.98 2.62
N ALA A 83 -12.22 7.70 2.46
CA ALA A 83 -10.97 7.19 3.01
C ALA A 83 -9.73 7.80 2.32
N SER A 84 -9.80 8.01 1.00
CA SER A 84 -8.71 8.65 0.24
C SER A 84 -8.46 10.10 0.64
N LEU A 85 -9.48 10.82 1.11
CA LEU A 85 -9.34 12.18 1.62
C LEU A 85 -8.58 12.24 2.96
N LEU A 86 -8.64 11.20 3.79
CA LEU A 86 -7.89 11.14 5.06
C LEU A 86 -6.39 10.87 4.85
N MET A 87 -6.01 10.33 3.69
CA MET A 87 -4.68 9.80 3.42
C MET A 87 -3.55 10.81 3.66
N PRO A 88 -3.61 12.07 3.17
CA PRO A 88 -2.50 13.02 3.38
C PRO A 88 -2.30 13.33 4.85
N GLU A 89 -3.39 13.58 5.59
CA GLU A 89 -3.36 13.90 7.01
C GLU A 89 -2.83 12.72 7.84
N VAL A 90 -3.33 11.51 7.58
CA VAL A 90 -2.87 10.29 8.25
C VAL A 90 -1.41 10.01 7.94
N ALA A 91 -0.99 10.13 6.68
CA ALA A 91 0.40 9.91 6.28
C ALA A 91 1.35 10.90 6.97
N ARG A 92 0.96 12.18 7.04
CA ARG A 92 1.74 13.22 7.73
C ARG A 92 1.88 12.94 9.22
N ARG A 93 0.79 12.59 9.91
CA ARG A 93 0.80 12.29 11.35
C ARG A 93 1.51 10.98 11.68
N ALA A 94 1.49 10.01 10.77
CA ALA A 94 2.25 8.77 10.90
C ALA A 94 3.74 8.93 10.60
N GLU A 95 4.17 10.09 10.11
CA GLU A 95 5.57 10.42 9.79
C GLU A 95 6.20 9.43 8.80
N VAL A 96 5.40 8.85 7.89
CA VAL A 96 5.91 7.85 6.95
C VAL A 96 6.82 8.46 5.89
N ARG A 97 7.75 7.66 5.36
CA ARG A 97 8.72 8.14 4.34
C ARG A 97 8.15 8.11 2.92
N ALA A 98 7.19 7.23 2.66
CA ALA A 98 6.51 7.14 1.39
C ALA A 98 5.10 6.56 1.57
N LEU A 99 4.25 6.70 0.55
CA LEU A 99 2.97 6.01 0.48
C LEU A 99 2.69 5.37 -0.88
N ILE A 100 1.90 4.30 -0.86
CA ILE A 100 1.27 3.72 -2.04
C ILE A 100 -0.24 3.68 -1.79
N CYS A 101 -1.03 4.18 -2.73
CA CYS A 101 -2.49 4.02 -2.72
C CYS A 101 -2.93 3.48 -4.09
N PRO A 102 -3.24 2.19 -4.22
CA PRO A 102 -3.69 1.63 -5.49
C PRO A 102 -4.98 2.30 -5.95
N ALA A 103 -4.99 2.76 -7.21
CA ALA A 103 -6.13 3.43 -7.81
C ALA A 103 -6.94 2.48 -8.71
N ASP A 104 -7.13 1.24 -8.25
CA ASP A 104 -7.75 0.14 -9.00
C ASP A 104 -9.18 0.47 -9.49
N ASP A 105 -9.92 1.23 -8.68
CA ASP A 105 -11.30 1.63 -8.96
C ASP A 105 -11.43 3.16 -9.04
N TYR A 106 -11.88 3.66 -10.20
CA TYR A 106 -12.15 5.09 -10.43
C TYR A 106 -13.22 5.67 -9.50
N ARG A 107 -14.08 4.84 -8.92
CA ARG A 107 -15.08 5.27 -7.93
C ARG A 107 -14.46 5.53 -6.56
N VAL A 108 -13.30 4.96 -6.26
CA VAL A 108 -12.57 5.13 -4.99
C VAL A 108 -11.57 6.27 -5.10
N LEU A 109 -10.85 6.34 -6.22
CA LEU A 109 -9.89 7.40 -6.49
C LEU A 109 -10.09 7.94 -7.93
N PRO A 110 -11.08 8.83 -8.12
CA PRO A 110 -11.28 9.54 -9.38
C PRO A 110 -10.06 10.39 -9.75
N ARG A 111 -9.88 10.69 -11.05
CA ARG A 111 -8.68 11.39 -11.52
C ARG A 111 -8.53 12.79 -10.93
N GLY A 112 -9.62 13.53 -10.74
CA GLY A 112 -9.59 14.85 -10.11
C GLY A 112 -9.11 14.80 -8.66
N LEU A 113 -9.62 13.84 -7.88
CA LEU A 113 -9.18 13.61 -6.51
C LEU A 113 -7.72 13.14 -6.44
N GLU A 114 -7.31 12.25 -7.35
CA GLU A 114 -5.91 11.80 -7.47
C GLU A 114 -4.95 12.99 -7.70
N LEU A 115 -5.32 13.94 -8.56
CA LEU A 115 -4.52 15.13 -8.83
C LEU A 115 -4.44 16.05 -7.60
N GLN A 116 -5.58 16.31 -6.96
CA GLN A 116 -5.65 17.11 -5.73
C GLN A 116 -4.75 16.53 -4.63
N LEU A 117 -4.87 15.22 -4.36
CA LEU A 117 -4.07 14.54 -3.36
C LEU A 117 -2.58 14.53 -3.76
N SER A 118 -2.27 14.41 -5.05
CA SER A 118 -0.88 14.50 -5.53
C SER A 118 -0.27 15.86 -5.22
N GLU A 119 -0.99 16.95 -5.48
CA GLU A 119 -0.53 18.32 -5.20
C GLU A 119 -0.26 18.53 -3.71
N GLU A 120 -1.16 18.06 -2.85
CA GLU A 120 -1.00 18.14 -1.40
C GLU A 120 0.22 17.36 -0.90
N LEU A 121 0.38 16.10 -1.33
CA LEU A 121 1.51 15.25 -0.96
C LEU A 121 2.85 15.80 -1.46
N MET A 122 2.87 16.36 -2.68
CA MET A 122 4.06 17.04 -3.22
C MET A 122 4.44 18.28 -2.39
N SER A 123 3.46 19.05 -1.93
CA SER A 123 3.69 20.29 -1.16
C SER A 123 4.42 20.05 0.16
N VAL A 124 4.24 18.86 0.75
CA VAL A 124 4.91 18.42 1.98
C VAL A 124 6.14 17.53 1.73
N GLY A 125 6.51 17.32 0.46
CA GLY A 125 7.69 16.56 0.07
C GLY A 125 7.59 15.04 0.31
N LEU A 126 6.38 14.49 0.42
CA LEU A 126 6.20 13.05 0.65
C LEU A 126 6.32 12.28 -0.67
N LEU A 127 7.04 11.15 -0.66
CA LEU A 127 7.09 10.24 -1.82
C LEU A 127 5.77 9.47 -1.92
N PHE A 128 5.16 9.40 -3.11
CA PHE A 128 3.92 8.67 -3.28
C PHE A 128 3.83 7.94 -4.64
N SER A 129 2.96 6.94 -4.70
CA SER A 129 2.56 6.29 -5.95
C SER A 129 1.09 5.91 -5.92
N PHE A 130 0.39 6.21 -7.02
CA PHE A 130 -0.98 5.80 -7.29
C PHE A 130 -1.04 4.79 -8.44
N PRO A 131 -0.55 3.54 -8.24
CA PRO A 131 -0.52 2.57 -9.31
C PRO A 131 -1.94 2.21 -9.75
N ARG A 132 -2.13 2.18 -11.07
CA ARG A 132 -3.40 1.82 -11.71
C ARG A 132 -3.14 0.78 -12.80
N PRO A 133 -3.51 -0.50 -12.63
CA PRO A 133 -3.89 -1.16 -11.36
C PRO A 133 -2.70 -1.31 -10.39
N PHE A 134 -2.90 -1.83 -9.17
CA PHE A 134 -1.83 -2.03 -8.18
C PHE A 134 -0.65 -2.82 -8.75
N CYS A 135 -0.93 -3.89 -9.50
CA CYS A 135 0.09 -4.71 -10.15
C CYS A 135 0.79 -4.03 -11.33
N SER A 136 0.53 -2.75 -11.66
CA SER A 136 1.35 -2.01 -12.61
C SER A 136 2.61 -1.39 -11.99
N LEU A 137 2.67 -1.31 -10.65
CA LEU A 137 3.83 -0.83 -9.92
C LEU A 137 5.05 -1.69 -10.27
N SER A 138 6.08 -1.09 -10.87
CA SER A 138 7.27 -1.83 -11.32
C SER A 138 8.59 -1.25 -10.81
N ARG A 139 8.57 0.02 -10.40
CA ARG A 139 9.69 0.77 -9.84
C ARG A 139 9.16 2.02 -9.13
N GLY A 140 10.00 2.63 -8.31
CA GLY A 140 9.74 3.92 -7.67
C GLY A 140 10.96 4.38 -6.88
N PRO A 141 10.95 5.61 -6.35
CA PRO A 141 12.01 6.10 -5.48
C PRO A 141 11.88 5.52 -4.06
N GLY A 142 13.03 5.32 -3.41
CA GLY A 142 13.10 4.95 -1.99
C GLY A 142 12.21 3.75 -1.63
N PRO A 143 11.44 3.82 -0.53
CA PRO A 143 10.60 2.70 -0.07
C PRO A 143 9.58 2.18 -1.09
N ILE A 144 9.14 3.01 -2.05
CA ILE A 144 8.24 2.56 -3.14
C ILE A 144 8.98 1.59 -4.06
N GLY A 145 10.25 1.88 -4.35
CA GLY A 145 11.14 1.00 -5.13
C GLY A 145 11.38 -0.31 -4.38
N ASP A 146 11.75 -0.23 -3.11
CA ASP A 146 11.99 -1.39 -2.25
C ASP A 146 10.75 -2.30 -2.18
N PHE A 147 9.55 -1.71 -2.10
CA PHE A 147 8.30 -2.48 -2.18
C PHE A 147 8.12 -3.13 -3.54
N ALA A 148 8.36 -2.35 -4.60
CA ALA A 148 8.22 -2.78 -5.98
C ALA A 148 9.18 -3.89 -6.37
N GLU A 149 10.31 -4.09 -5.69
CA GLU A 149 11.21 -5.24 -5.94
C GLU A 149 10.54 -6.57 -5.59
N ARG A 150 9.70 -6.60 -4.56
CA ARG A 150 9.04 -7.83 -4.07
C ARG A 150 7.60 -7.98 -4.53
N PHE A 151 6.88 -6.88 -4.64
CA PHE A 151 5.46 -6.86 -4.99
C PHE A 151 5.17 -5.78 -6.04
N GLY A 152 4.56 -6.18 -7.16
CA GLY A 152 4.30 -5.24 -8.24
C GLY A 152 3.91 -5.94 -9.53
N ARG A 153 4.44 -5.45 -10.65
CA ARG A 153 4.29 -6.08 -11.96
C ARG A 153 4.87 -7.49 -11.93
N PRO A 154 4.05 -8.53 -12.17
CA PRO A 154 4.52 -9.91 -12.07
C PRO A 154 5.72 -10.18 -12.97
N GLU A 155 6.72 -10.85 -12.41
CA GLU A 155 7.88 -11.37 -13.14
C GLU A 155 8.03 -12.84 -12.84
N LEU A 156 8.09 -13.65 -13.90
CA LEU A 156 8.00 -15.10 -13.84
C LEU A 156 9.06 -15.72 -14.75
N ILE A 157 9.58 -16.86 -14.33
CA ILE A 157 10.27 -17.81 -15.21
C ILE A 157 9.31 -18.98 -15.43
N VAL A 158 9.01 -19.27 -16.69
CA VAL A 158 8.11 -20.37 -17.08
C VAL A 158 8.92 -21.39 -17.88
N GLU A 159 8.90 -22.64 -17.44
CA GLU A 159 9.46 -23.76 -18.20
C GLU A 159 8.34 -24.46 -18.95
N LEU A 160 8.57 -24.74 -20.23
CA LEU A 160 7.62 -25.42 -21.10
C LEU A 160 8.12 -26.82 -21.44
N ASP A 161 7.18 -27.76 -21.54
CA ASP A 161 7.37 -29.04 -22.21
C ASP A 161 6.44 -29.10 -23.42
N GLY A 162 6.98 -28.77 -24.60
CA GLY A 162 6.18 -28.52 -25.81
C GLY A 162 5.22 -27.35 -25.63
N HIS A 163 3.93 -27.64 -25.51
CA HIS A 163 2.85 -26.65 -25.32
C HIS A 163 2.31 -26.61 -23.88
N GLU A 164 2.83 -27.45 -22.98
CA GLU A 164 2.39 -27.52 -21.59
C GLU A 164 3.34 -26.76 -20.67
N ILE A 165 2.79 -26.15 -19.63
CA ILE A 165 3.57 -25.49 -18.58
C ILE A 165 4.11 -26.57 -17.66
N ARG A 166 5.43 -26.75 -17.65
CA ARG A 166 6.14 -27.70 -16.79
C ARG A 166 6.35 -27.13 -15.39
N SER A 167 6.79 -25.87 -15.30
CA SER A 167 6.99 -25.20 -14.01
C SER A 167 6.86 -23.68 -14.13
N VAL A 168 6.47 -23.03 -13.04
CA VAL A 168 6.42 -21.57 -12.92
C VAL A 168 7.18 -21.15 -11.67
N ARG A 169 8.21 -20.33 -11.84
CA ARG A 169 8.94 -19.68 -10.74
C ARG A 169 8.58 -18.21 -10.70
N VAL A 170 8.04 -17.75 -9.58
CA VAL A 170 7.73 -16.33 -9.35
C VAL A 170 8.99 -15.61 -8.88
N LEU A 171 9.44 -14.61 -9.64
CA LEU A 171 10.50 -13.69 -9.24
C LEU A 171 9.93 -12.49 -8.48
N ARG A 172 8.80 -11.96 -8.97
CA ARG A 172 8.00 -10.91 -8.34
C ARG A 172 6.52 -11.21 -8.52
N GLY A 173 5.74 -11.10 -7.45
CA GLY A 173 4.30 -11.36 -7.49
C GLY A 173 3.45 -10.08 -7.50
N ALA A 174 2.22 -10.20 -7.99
CA ALA A 174 1.21 -9.16 -7.78
C ALA A 174 0.91 -8.98 -6.29
N PRO A 175 0.74 -7.74 -5.79
CA PRO A 175 0.46 -7.49 -4.37
C PRO A 175 -0.81 -8.19 -3.84
N CYS A 176 -1.80 -8.43 -4.71
CA CYS A 176 -3.05 -9.13 -4.36
C CYS A 176 -2.92 -10.66 -4.24
N GLY A 177 -1.75 -11.20 -4.55
CA GLY A 177 -1.44 -12.63 -4.46
C GLY A 177 -1.90 -13.48 -5.64
N SER A 178 -2.53 -12.90 -6.65
CA SER A 178 -3.00 -13.63 -7.83
C SER A 178 -1.88 -14.40 -8.53
N THR A 179 -0.68 -13.80 -8.66
CA THR A 179 0.48 -14.43 -9.28
C THR A 179 0.92 -15.70 -8.53
N HIS A 180 1.11 -15.60 -7.22
CA HIS A 180 1.53 -16.74 -6.39
C HIS A 180 0.44 -17.82 -6.33
N TYR A 181 -0.83 -17.44 -6.32
CA TYR A 181 -1.94 -18.39 -6.35
C TYR A 181 -1.99 -19.16 -7.68
N MET A 182 -1.81 -18.49 -8.82
CA MET A 182 -1.78 -19.14 -10.14
C MET A 182 -0.55 -20.00 -10.35
N ALA A 183 0.63 -19.57 -9.87
CA ALA A 183 1.87 -20.34 -10.04
C ALA A 183 1.90 -21.67 -9.26
N ARG A 184 1.01 -21.85 -8.28
CA ARG A 184 0.88 -23.10 -7.51
C ARG A 184 -0.09 -24.10 -8.14
N ARG A 185 -0.70 -23.76 -9.27
CA ARG A 185 -1.76 -24.54 -9.93
C ARG A 185 -1.26 -25.07 -11.26
#